data_AF-O29710-F1
#
_entry.id   AF-O29710-F1
#
_cell.length_a   1.000
_cell.length_b   1.000
_cell.length_c   1.000
_cell.angle_alpha   90.00
_cell.angle_beta   90.00
_cell.angle_gamma   90.00
#
_symmetry.space_group_name_H-M   'P 1'
#
loop_
_entity.id
_entity.type
_entity.pdbx_description
1 polymer ?
#
loop_
_entity_poly.entity_id
_entity_poly.type
_entity_poly.pdbx_seq_one_letter_code
_entity_poly.pdbx_strand_id
1 'polypeptide(L)'
;MILLLLALISATTAFQGDVVNLTLNEQATVTLDECMYFLDTLQNSSTLPPGEYGIKITHSCLGNEQIEIRTNTTTDVITIKVEKDPNPEESLVEAENEVLSLRKEVQRLEGEVSYYKKLFEVLNKINVDLYDKLQNLATENDELKRELELYKSKAGNYSQLIDELRLELSKMNETVRQLQATNEDLQANLTKIDAELSRASANLELFQTLFFVTLSFLVGSAFALMRR
;
A
#
# COMPACT_ATOMS: atom_id res chain seq x y z
N MET A 1 -19.93 -7.01 74.70
CA MET A 1 -20.32 -6.49 73.38
C MET A 1 -19.48 -5.25 73.12
N ILE A 2 -18.45 -5.38 72.29
CA ILE A 2 -17.73 -4.21 71.77
C ILE A 2 -18.64 -3.65 70.69
N LEU A 3 -19.22 -2.47 70.90
CA LEU A 3 -19.96 -1.75 69.88
C LEU A 3 -18.93 -1.38 68.80
N LEU A 4 -18.84 -2.15 67.72
CA LEU A 4 -18.04 -1.74 66.58
C LEU A 4 -18.75 -0.52 65.98
N LEU A 5 -18.16 0.66 66.15
CA LEU A 5 -18.62 1.85 65.45
C LEU A 5 -18.58 1.57 63.95
N LEU A 6 -19.67 1.89 63.26
CA LEU A 6 -19.84 1.63 61.84
C LEU A 6 -18.86 2.48 61.00
N ALA A 7 -18.62 3.69 61.49
CA ALA A 7 -17.63 4.61 60.98
C ALA A 7 -16.98 5.41 62.11
N LEU A 8 -15.80 5.94 61.84
CA LEU A 8 -15.06 6.84 62.72
C LEU A 8 -14.67 8.08 61.95
N ILE A 9 -14.77 9.24 62.59
CA ILE A 9 -14.22 10.48 62.05
C ILE A 9 -13.00 10.90 62.83
N SER A 10 -12.00 11.46 62.15
CA SER A 10 -10.75 11.93 62.76
C SER A 10 -10.95 13.06 63.78
N ALA A 11 -12.01 13.86 63.64
CA ALA A 11 -12.32 14.97 64.54
C ALA A 11 -13.83 15.24 64.63
N THR A 12 -14.33 15.59 65.82
CA THR A 12 -15.72 16.03 66.06
C THR A 12 -15.88 17.55 66.00
N THR A 13 -14.77 18.28 65.97
CA THR A 13 -14.68 19.72 65.76
C THR A 13 -13.66 20.00 64.68
N ALA A 14 -13.99 20.83 63.70
CA ALA A 14 -13.10 21.21 62.61
C ALA A 14 -13.32 22.70 62.26
N PHE A 15 -12.34 23.32 61.62
CA PHE A 15 -12.47 24.67 61.10
C PHE A 15 -12.95 24.65 59.64
N GLN A 16 -13.56 25.73 59.21
CA GLN A 16 -13.78 26.00 57.78
C GLN A 16 -12.47 25.81 57.00
N GLY A 17 -12.52 25.07 55.89
CA GLY A 17 -11.33 24.79 55.08
C GLY A 17 -10.58 23.51 55.49
N ASP A 18 -10.87 22.89 56.63
CA ASP A 18 -10.19 21.66 57.05
C ASP A 18 -10.56 20.45 56.21
N VAL A 19 -9.70 19.43 56.28
CA VAL A 19 -9.98 18.08 55.80
C VAL A 19 -10.11 17.16 56.99
N VAL A 20 -11.23 16.44 57.06
CA VAL A 20 -11.49 15.40 58.07
C VAL A 20 -11.50 14.04 57.40
N ASN A 21 -10.95 13.03 58.05
CA ASN A 21 -10.92 11.67 57.52
C ASN A 21 -12.07 10.87 58.10
N LEU A 22 -12.86 10.25 57.23
CA LEU A 22 -13.90 9.29 57.56
C LEU A 22 -13.38 7.88 57.30
N THR A 23 -13.31 7.06 58.34
CA THR A 23 -12.96 5.64 58.24
C THR A 23 -14.23 4.81 58.27
N LEU A 24 -14.48 4.02 57.21
CA LEU A 24 -15.59 3.10 57.11
C LEU A 24 -15.12 1.66 57.33
N ASN A 25 -15.81 0.93 58.22
CA ASN A 25 -15.51 -0.49 58.51
C ASN A 25 -16.24 -1.46 57.57
N GLU A 26 -17.29 -1.00 56.91
CA GLU A 26 -18.07 -1.75 55.93
C GLU A 26 -18.50 -0.84 54.77
N GLN A 27 -19.03 -1.44 53.70
CA GLN A 27 -19.54 -0.66 52.57
C GLN A 27 -20.79 0.13 52.99
N ALA A 28 -20.81 1.42 52.72
CA ALA A 28 -21.91 2.31 53.07
C ALA A 28 -22.17 3.36 51.98
N THR A 29 -23.42 3.81 51.89
CA THR A 29 -23.76 5.06 51.22
C THR A 29 -23.57 6.19 52.21
N VAL A 30 -22.64 7.09 51.93
CA VAL A 30 -22.38 8.25 52.79
C VAL A 30 -22.95 9.49 52.11
N THR A 31 -23.68 10.29 52.86
CA THR A 31 -24.24 11.58 52.43
C THR A 31 -23.75 12.65 53.39
N LEU A 32 -23.09 13.65 52.85
CA LEU A 32 -22.55 14.81 53.53
C LEU A 32 -23.50 15.99 53.32
N ASP A 33 -23.54 16.92 54.28
CA ASP A 33 -24.20 18.21 54.04
C ASP A 33 -23.60 18.94 52.83
N GLU A 34 -24.38 19.82 52.20
CA GLU A 34 -24.06 20.44 50.91
C GLU A 34 -22.72 21.20 50.86
N CYS A 35 -22.24 21.66 52.02
CA CYS A 35 -20.99 22.39 52.14
C CYS A 35 -19.76 21.47 52.30
N MET A 36 -19.94 20.15 52.31
CA MET A 36 -18.86 19.16 52.43
C MET A 36 -18.79 18.27 51.18
N TYR A 37 -17.59 17.83 50.81
CA TYR A 37 -17.41 16.90 49.69
C TYR A 37 -16.21 15.95 49.89
N PHE A 38 -16.25 14.79 49.25
CA PHE A 38 -15.12 13.85 49.21
C PHE A 38 -14.03 14.37 48.28
N LEU A 39 -12.78 14.42 48.74
CA LEU A 39 -11.65 14.93 47.95
C LEU A 39 -11.45 14.19 46.63
N ASP A 40 -11.69 12.88 46.60
CA ASP A 40 -11.43 12.04 45.43
C ASP A 40 -12.50 12.18 44.34
N THR A 41 -13.76 12.33 44.73
CA THR A 41 -14.89 12.35 43.79
C THR A 41 -15.45 13.74 43.55
N LEU A 42 -15.14 14.71 44.42
CA LEU A 42 -15.72 16.06 44.44
C LEU A 42 -17.26 16.04 44.55
N GLN A 43 -17.80 15.02 45.22
CA GLN A 43 -19.24 14.85 45.44
C GLN A 43 -19.55 14.86 46.93
N ASN A 44 -20.76 15.30 47.30
CA ASN A 44 -21.28 15.28 48.66
C ASN A 44 -21.95 13.95 49.03
N SER A 45 -22.12 13.03 48.08
CA SER A 45 -22.66 11.70 48.34
C SER A 45 -21.97 10.67 47.47
N SER A 46 -21.65 9.52 48.05
CA SER A 46 -21.03 8.40 47.33
C SER A 46 -21.28 7.08 48.05
N THR A 47 -21.33 5.99 47.29
CA THR A 47 -21.26 4.64 47.86
C THR A 47 -19.80 4.23 47.96
N LEU A 48 -19.32 4.06 49.18
CA LEU A 48 -17.91 3.88 49.46
C LEU A 48 -17.65 2.49 50.06
N PRO A 49 -16.63 1.76 49.58
CA PRO A 49 -16.17 0.54 50.24
C PRO A 49 -15.54 0.83 51.62
N PRO A 50 -15.21 -0.20 52.42
CA PRO A 50 -14.40 0.01 53.62
C PRO A 50 -13.08 0.68 53.28
N GLY A 51 -12.67 1.68 54.06
CA GLY A 51 -11.50 2.50 53.76
C GLY A 51 -11.51 3.84 54.50
N GLU A 52 -10.49 4.65 54.25
CA GLU A 52 -10.38 6.01 54.75
C GLU A 52 -10.62 7.02 53.62
N TYR A 53 -11.45 8.02 53.88
CA TYR A 53 -11.86 9.02 52.89
C TYR A 53 -11.68 10.42 53.44
N GLY A 54 -10.94 11.25 52.72
CA GLY A 54 -10.81 12.66 53.04
C GLY A 54 -12.06 13.44 52.63
N ILE A 55 -12.64 14.15 53.59
CA ILE A 55 -13.80 15.04 53.39
C ILE A 55 -13.31 16.47 53.56
N LYS A 56 -13.48 17.29 52.54
CA LYS A 56 -13.23 18.73 52.62
C LYS A 56 -14.44 19.43 53.22
N ILE A 57 -14.21 20.20 54.27
CA ILE A 57 -15.18 21.13 54.85
C ILE A 57 -14.96 22.48 54.19
N THR A 58 -15.92 22.96 53.42
CA THR A 58 -15.76 24.24 52.72
C THR A 58 -15.93 25.44 53.66
N HIS A 59 -15.51 26.62 53.20
CA HIS A 59 -15.70 27.88 53.93
C HIS A 59 -17.17 28.31 54.08
N SER A 60 -18.12 27.62 53.44
CA SER A 60 -19.56 27.86 53.64
C SER A 60 -20.17 27.05 54.78
N CYS A 61 -19.48 26.03 55.32
CA CYS A 61 -19.95 25.26 56.48
C CYS A 61 -19.83 26.09 57.76
N LEU A 62 -20.84 26.09 58.64
CA LEU A 62 -20.75 26.74 59.94
C LEU A 62 -21.81 26.19 60.90
N GLY A 63 -21.39 25.74 62.07
CA GLY A 63 -22.29 25.18 63.08
C GLY A 63 -22.23 23.66 63.11
N ASN A 64 -23.38 22.98 63.24
CA ASN A 64 -23.42 21.53 63.36
C ASN A 64 -23.77 20.93 61.99
N GLU A 65 -22.77 20.38 61.31
CA GLU A 65 -22.93 19.67 60.04
C GLU A 65 -22.99 18.16 60.28
N GLN A 66 -23.65 17.43 59.38
CA GLN A 66 -23.94 16.02 59.51
C GLN A 66 -23.31 15.19 58.39
N ILE A 67 -22.86 14.00 58.77
CA ILE A 67 -22.46 12.92 57.89
C ILE A 67 -23.41 11.76 58.16
N GLU A 68 -24.31 11.50 57.21
CA GLU A 68 -25.21 10.37 57.27
C GLU A 68 -24.59 9.16 56.58
N ILE A 69 -24.54 8.04 57.29
CA ILE A 69 -23.91 6.81 56.84
C ILE A 69 -24.96 5.72 56.86
N ARG A 70 -25.34 5.24 55.67
CA ARG A 70 -26.38 4.23 55.49
C ARG A 70 -25.77 2.94 54.97
N THR A 71 -26.02 1.86 55.70
CA THR A 71 -25.76 0.50 55.24
C THR A 71 -27.09 -0.20 54.98
N ASN A 72 -27.04 -1.49 54.64
CA ASN A 72 -28.27 -2.26 54.43
C ASN A 72 -29.06 -2.49 55.73
N THR A 73 -28.44 -2.34 56.91
CA THR A 73 -29.02 -2.73 58.20
C THR A 73 -29.15 -1.58 59.18
N THR A 74 -28.35 -0.53 59.02
CA THR A 74 -28.23 0.56 60.00
C THR A 74 -28.05 1.91 59.31
N THR A 75 -28.41 2.96 60.04
CA THR A 75 -28.13 4.35 59.68
C THR A 75 -27.45 4.99 60.88
N ASP A 76 -26.28 5.57 60.65
CA ASP A 76 -25.50 6.30 61.65
C ASP A 76 -25.37 7.76 61.19
N VAL A 77 -25.37 8.69 62.14
CA VAL A 77 -25.25 10.13 61.86
C VAL A 77 -24.15 10.68 62.74
N ILE A 78 -23.06 11.11 62.11
CA ILE A 78 -21.96 11.77 62.78
C ILE A 78 -22.15 13.27 62.64
N THR A 79 -22.22 13.98 63.77
CA THR A 79 -22.27 15.44 63.79
C THR A 79 -20.87 16.00 64.00
N ILE A 80 -20.46 16.93 63.13
CA ILE A 80 -19.23 17.70 63.23
C ILE A 80 -19.60 19.14 63.56
N LYS A 81 -19.00 19.69 64.61
CA LYS A 81 -19.10 21.12 64.89
C LYS A 81 -18.04 21.86 64.07
N VAL A 82 -18.48 22.60 63.07
CA VAL A 82 -17.64 23.46 62.23
C VAL A 82 -17.55 24.86 62.84
N GLU A 83 -16.33 25.26 63.18
CA GLU A 83 -16.00 26.58 63.66
C GLU A 83 -15.41 27.45 62.54
N LYS A 84 -15.49 28.78 62.72
CA LYS A 84 -14.95 29.73 61.74
C LYS A 84 -13.44 29.56 61.66
N ASP A 85 -12.90 29.58 60.43
CA ASP A 85 -11.45 29.59 60.21
C ASP A 85 -10.78 30.68 61.08
N PRO A 86 -9.79 30.33 61.92
CA PRO A 86 -9.05 31.29 62.73
C PRO A 86 -8.26 32.30 61.89
N ASN A 87 -7.84 31.94 60.67
CA ASN A 87 -6.99 32.75 59.79
C ASN A 87 -7.56 32.83 58.35
N PRO A 88 -8.76 33.41 58.15
CA PRO A 88 -9.43 33.45 56.84
C PRO A 88 -8.62 34.19 55.77
N GLU A 89 -7.73 35.09 56.17
CA GLU A 89 -6.83 35.81 55.28
C GLU A 89 -5.76 34.89 54.69
N GLU A 90 -5.24 33.94 55.47
CA GLU A 90 -4.21 32.99 55.04
C GLU A 90 -4.79 31.98 54.05
N SER A 91 -5.95 31.38 54.36
CA SER A 91 -6.63 30.46 53.45
C SER A 91 -7.10 31.13 52.16
N LEU A 92 -7.49 32.41 52.21
CA LEU A 92 -7.78 33.18 51.01
C LEU A 92 -6.53 33.35 50.13
N VAL A 93 -5.39 33.72 50.72
CA VAL A 93 -4.13 33.86 49.98
C VAL A 93 -3.65 32.52 49.40
N GLU A 94 -3.81 31.42 50.14
CA GLU A 94 -3.51 30.07 49.65
C GLU A 94 -4.39 29.73 48.43
N ALA A 95 -5.70 29.94 48.53
CA ALA A 95 -6.63 29.71 47.43
C ALA A 95 -6.32 30.59 46.20
N GLU A 96 -5.96 31.86 46.40
CA GLU A 96 -5.54 32.75 45.30
C GLU A 96 -4.27 32.25 44.60
N ASN A 97 -3.30 31.75 45.35
CA ASN A 97 -2.06 31.17 44.81
C ASN A 97 -2.34 29.86 44.05
N GLU A 98 -3.19 28.99 44.58
CA GLU A 98 -3.61 27.75 43.92
C GLU A 98 -4.36 28.04 42.62
N VAL A 99 -5.33 28.96 42.65
CA VAL A 99 -6.06 29.41 41.45
C VAL A 99 -5.11 30.01 40.41
N LEU A 100 -4.13 30.81 40.84
CA LEU A 100 -3.12 31.36 39.93
C LEU A 100 -2.24 30.26 39.31
N SER A 101 -1.84 29.26 40.10
CA SER A 101 -1.06 28.11 39.64
C SER A 101 -1.84 27.29 38.61
N LEU A 102 -3.09 26.92 38.93
CA LEU A 102 -3.98 26.18 38.04
C LEU A 102 -4.26 26.95 36.76
N ARG A 103 -4.46 28.28 36.82
CA ARG A 103 -4.60 29.12 35.61
C ARG A 103 -3.38 29.05 34.70
N LYS A 104 -2.16 29.11 35.27
CA LYS A 104 -0.92 28.98 34.50
C LYS A 104 -0.80 27.59 33.87
N GLU A 105 -1.19 26.55 34.60
CA GLU A 105 -1.17 25.18 34.08
C GLU A 105 -2.17 24.96 32.96
N VAL A 106 -3.41 25.43 33.11
CA VAL A 106 -4.43 25.41 32.05
C VAL A 106 -3.91 26.12 30.80
N GLN A 107 -3.33 27.31 30.94
CA GLN A 107 -2.77 28.05 29.81
C GLN A 107 -1.62 27.28 29.11
N ARG A 108 -0.75 26.60 29.87
CA ARG A 108 0.29 25.73 29.32
C ARG A 108 -0.31 24.56 28.53
N LEU A 109 -1.27 23.86 29.13
CA LEU A 109 -1.93 22.71 28.52
C LEU A 109 -2.71 23.09 27.25
N GLU A 110 -3.38 24.24 27.25
CA GLU A 110 -4.03 24.79 26.06
C GLU A 110 -3.03 25.02 24.91
N GLY A 111 -1.84 25.54 25.25
CA GLY A 111 -0.72 25.70 24.31
C GLY A 111 -0.23 24.36 23.74
N GLU A 112 -0.04 23.35 24.59
CA GLU A 112 0.37 22.00 24.20
C GLU A 112 -0.69 21.33 23.31
N VAL A 113 -1.96 21.39 23.70
CA VAL A 113 -3.08 20.86 22.90
C VAL A 113 -3.15 21.54 21.53
N SER A 114 -2.96 22.86 21.47
CA SER A 114 -2.91 23.59 20.19
C SER A 114 -1.74 23.14 19.32
N TYR A 115 -0.57 22.94 19.91
CA TYR A 115 0.61 22.41 19.22
C TYR A 115 0.37 20.98 18.68
N TYR A 116 -0.15 20.08 19.51
CA TYR A 116 -0.43 18.69 19.12
C TYR A 116 -1.51 18.58 18.05
N LYS A 117 -2.54 19.44 18.08
CA LYS A 117 -3.55 19.52 17.01
C LYS A 117 -2.91 19.89 15.66
N LYS A 118 -2.06 20.91 15.63
CA LYS A 118 -1.34 21.30 14.40
C LYS A 118 -0.40 20.20 13.91
N LEU A 119 0.32 19.55 14.81
CA LEU A 119 1.19 18.44 14.47
C LEU A 119 0.39 17.27 13.87
N PHE A 120 -0.73 16.92 14.49
CA PHE A 120 -1.65 15.89 13.99
C PHE A 120 -2.18 16.21 12.59
N GLU A 121 -2.58 17.46 12.32
CA GLU A 121 -3.03 17.89 10.99
C GLU A 121 -1.93 17.72 9.93
N VAL A 122 -0.69 18.08 10.24
CA VAL A 122 0.47 17.90 9.35
C VAL A 122 0.73 16.41 9.08
N LEU A 123 0.75 15.59 10.13
CA LEU A 123 0.96 14.15 9.98
C LEU A 123 -0.17 13.51 9.15
N ASN A 124 -1.42 13.88 9.40
CA ASN A 124 -2.55 13.36 8.66
C ASN A 124 -2.45 13.71 7.17
N LYS A 125 -2.07 14.95 6.85
CA LYS A 125 -1.85 15.37 5.46
C LYS A 125 -0.74 14.55 4.78
N ILE A 126 0.40 14.40 5.44
CA ILE A 126 1.53 13.59 4.92
C ILE A 126 1.07 12.15 4.69
N ASN A 127 0.28 11.59 5.60
CA ASN A 127 -0.22 10.22 5.49
C ASN A 127 -1.11 10.06 4.25
N VAL A 128 -2.07 10.96 4.04
CA VAL A 128 -2.94 10.97 2.84
C VAL A 128 -2.09 11.09 1.56
N ASP A 129 -1.17 12.06 1.50
CA ASP A 129 -0.32 12.27 0.33
C ASP A 129 0.55 11.03 0.01
N LEU A 130 1.02 10.31 1.04
CA LEU A 130 1.78 9.08 0.87
C LEU A 130 0.91 7.92 0.38
N TYR A 131 -0.32 7.77 0.89
CA TYR A 131 -1.27 6.76 0.41
C TYR A 131 -1.59 6.96 -1.08
N ASP A 132 -1.88 8.19 -1.50
CA ASP A 132 -2.16 8.50 -2.90
C ASP A 132 -0.95 8.20 -3.81
N LYS A 133 0.27 8.55 -3.37
CA LYS A 133 1.50 8.21 -4.10
C LYS A 133 1.72 6.70 -4.22
N LEU A 134 1.48 5.95 -3.15
CA LEU A 134 1.61 4.50 -3.16
C LEU A 134 0.61 3.86 -4.13
N GLN A 135 -0.63 4.35 -4.17
CA GLN A 135 -1.64 3.86 -5.08
C GLN A 135 -1.30 4.14 -6.55
N ASN A 136 -0.81 5.35 -6.85
CA ASN A 136 -0.38 5.72 -8.19
C ASN A 136 0.81 4.86 -8.66
N LEU A 137 1.82 4.68 -7.81
CA LEU A 137 2.98 3.83 -8.12
C LEU A 137 2.59 2.36 -8.29
N ALA A 138 1.64 1.86 -7.50
CA ALA A 138 1.14 0.49 -7.66
C ALA A 138 0.46 0.33 -9.04
N THR A 139 -0.36 1.29 -9.44
CA THR A 139 -1.07 1.29 -10.73
C THR A 139 -0.08 1.35 -11.90
N GLU A 140 0.89 2.27 -11.86
CA GLU A 140 1.93 2.41 -12.88
C GLU A 140 2.79 1.13 -13.00
N ASN A 141 3.15 0.52 -11.87
CA ASN A 141 3.91 -0.73 -11.87
C ASN A 141 3.12 -1.88 -12.52
N ASP A 142 1.81 -1.97 -12.27
CA ASP A 142 0.96 -2.99 -12.89
C ASP A 142 0.73 -2.74 -14.39
N GLU A 143 0.72 -1.49 -14.84
CA GLU A 143 0.75 -1.12 -16.26
C GLU A 143 2.07 -1.54 -16.93
N LEU A 144 3.21 -1.18 -16.34
CA LEU A 144 4.53 -1.52 -16.85
C LEU A 144 4.75 -3.03 -16.91
N LYS A 145 4.27 -3.79 -15.93
CA LYS A 145 4.30 -5.27 -15.97
C LYS A 145 3.50 -5.82 -17.15
N ARG A 146 2.29 -5.30 -17.39
CA ARG A 146 1.45 -5.73 -18.52
C ARG A 146 2.11 -5.41 -19.86
N GLU A 147 2.69 -4.21 -19.99
CA GLU A 147 3.44 -3.83 -21.19
C GLU A 147 4.67 -4.73 -21.41
N LEU A 148 5.44 -5.00 -20.35
CA LEU A 148 6.60 -5.87 -20.42
C LEU A 148 6.25 -7.27 -20.93
N GLU A 149 5.17 -7.87 -20.42
CA GLU A 149 4.72 -9.20 -20.87
C GLU A 149 4.22 -9.16 -22.32
N LEU A 150 3.54 -8.09 -22.74
CA LEU A 150 3.16 -7.89 -24.14
C LEU A 150 4.40 -7.81 -25.06
N TYR A 151 5.43 -7.07 -24.66
CA TYR A 151 6.66 -6.95 -25.44
C TYR A 151 7.44 -8.26 -25.51
N LYS A 152 7.52 -9.02 -24.41
CA LYS A 152 8.12 -10.37 -24.41
C LYS A 152 7.40 -11.30 -25.38
N SER A 153 6.07 -11.30 -25.37
CA SER A 153 5.27 -12.11 -26.31
C SER A 153 5.53 -11.71 -27.76
N LYS A 154 5.53 -10.41 -28.07
CA LYS A 154 5.86 -9.93 -29.42
C LYS A 154 7.28 -10.31 -29.85
N ALA A 155 8.26 -10.15 -28.96
CA ALA A 155 9.65 -10.53 -29.24
C ALA A 155 9.78 -12.04 -29.53
N GLY A 156 9.08 -12.88 -28.79
CA GLY A 156 9.00 -14.33 -29.05
C GLY A 156 8.44 -14.63 -30.44
N ASN A 157 7.31 -14.01 -30.80
CA ASN A 157 6.67 -14.18 -32.11
C ASN A 157 7.57 -13.71 -33.26
N TYR A 158 8.25 -12.57 -33.09
CA TYR A 158 9.18 -12.07 -34.10
C TYR A 158 10.41 -12.96 -34.24
N SER A 159 10.93 -13.54 -33.15
CA SER A 159 12.02 -14.50 -33.21
C SER A 159 11.63 -15.74 -34.03
N GLN A 160 10.43 -16.29 -33.78
CA GLN A 160 9.91 -17.43 -34.55
C GLN A 160 9.74 -17.09 -36.03
N LEU A 161 9.16 -15.93 -36.34
CA LEU A 161 8.98 -15.48 -37.72
C LEU A 161 10.33 -15.31 -38.44
N ILE A 162 11.35 -14.79 -37.76
CA ILE A 162 12.70 -14.65 -38.32
C ILE A 162 13.30 -16.03 -38.64
N ASP A 163 13.11 -17.01 -37.77
CA ASP A 163 13.62 -18.38 -37.99
C ASP A 163 12.89 -19.08 -39.15
N GLU A 164 11.58 -18.89 -39.28
CA GLU A 164 10.79 -19.38 -40.41
C GLU A 164 11.26 -18.75 -41.73
N LEU A 165 11.43 -17.43 -41.77
CA LEU A 165 11.92 -16.71 -42.96
C LEU A 165 13.34 -17.14 -43.34
N ARG A 166 14.21 -17.39 -42.36
CA ARG A 166 15.56 -17.92 -42.61
C ARG A 166 15.52 -19.31 -43.26
N LEU A 167 14.64 -20.19 -42.78
CA LEU A 167 14.46 -21.51 -43.35
C LEU A 167 13.92 -21.45 -44.78
N GLU A 168 12.92 -20.59 -45.02
CA GLU A 168 12.35 -20.38 -46.35
C GLU A 168 13.38 -19.81 -47.33
N LEU A 169 14.16 -18.81 -46.91
CA LEU A 169 15.24 -18.23 -47.70
C LEU A 169 16.31 -19.27 -48.04
N SER A 170 16.65 -20.16 -47.10
CA SER A 170 17.58 -21.28 -47.36
C SER A 170 17.05 -22.24 -48.42
N LYS A 171 15.77 -22.63 -48.36
CA LYS A 171 15.13 -23.48 -49.38
C LYS A 171 15.09 -22.80 -50.75
N MET A 172 14.78 -21.51 -50.78
CA MET A 172 14.75 -20.73 -52.02
C MET A 172 16.14 -20.65 -52.65
N ASN A 173 17.18 -20.38 -51.86
CA ASN A 173 18.56 -20.36 -52.36
C ASN A 173 19.00 -21.70 -52.93
N GLU A 174 18.62 -22.82 -52.30
CA GLU A 174 18.92 -24.15 -52.81
C GLU A 174 18.18 -24.42 -54.14
N THR A 175 16.91 -24.01 -54.23
CA THR A 175 16.12 -24.10 -55.47
C THR A 175 16.76 -23.28 -56.60
N VAL A 176 17.22 -22.05 -56.30
CA VAL A 176 17.92 -21.20 -57.28
C VAL A 176 19.19 -21.87 -57.77
N ARG A 177 19.99 -22.49 -56.89
CA ARG A 177 21.21 -23.22 -57.29
C ARG A 177 20.90 -24.41 -58.20
N GLN A 178 19.85 -25.18 -57.88
CA GLN A 178 19.43 -26.31 -58.70
C GLN A 178 18.96 -25.86 -60.09
N LEU A 179 18.19 -24.77 -60.15
CA LEU A 179 17.75 -24.19 -61.42
C LEU A 179 18.92 -23.64 -62.24
N GLN A 180 19.90 -23.00 -61.60
CA GLN A 180 21.12 -22.52 -62.26
C GLN A 180 21.92 -23.69 -62.87
N ALA A 181 22.18 -24.74 -62.09
CA ALA A 181 22.87 -25.94 -62.58
C ALA A 181 22.11 -26.62 -63.73
N THR A 182 20.78 -26.72 -63.62
CA THR A 182 19.93 -27.28 -64.69
C THR A 182 19.99 -26.43 -65.95
N ASN A 183 19.98 -25.10 -65.82
CA ASN A 183 20.06 -24.18 -66.93
C ASN A 183 21.42 -24.25 -67.64
N GLU A 184 22.51 -24.38 -66.90
CA GLU A 184 23.86 -24.60 -67.45
C GLU A 184 23.95 -25.92 -68.24
N ASP A 185 23.41 -27.02 -67.70
CA ASP A 185 23.35 -28.31 -68.40
C ASP A 185 22.52 -28.25 -69.68
N LEU A 186 21.34 -27.61 -69.63
CA LEU A 186 20.50 -27.40 -70.81
C LEU A 186 21.20 -26.56 -71.87
N GLN A 187 21.92 -25.50 -71.47
CA GLN A 187 22.67 -24.65 -72.39
C GLN A 187 23.84 -25.41 -73.05
N ALA A 188 24.54 -26.26 -72.29
CA ALA A 188 25.59 -27.13 -72.83
C ALA A 188 25.01 -28.15 -73.83
N ASN A 189 23.87 -28.77 -73.50
CA ASN A 189 23.18 -29.70 -74.38
C ASN A 189 22.68 -29.05 -75.67
N LEU A 190 22.11 -27.83 -75.60
CA LEU A 190 21.71 -27.05 -76.77
C LEU A 190 22.91 -26.75 -77.68
N THR A 191 24.03 -26.33 -77.09
CA THR A 191 25.26 -26.06 -77.85
C THR A 191 25.79 -27.31 -78.56
N LYS A 192 25.72 -28.48 -77.89
CA LYS A 192 26.11 -29.76 -78.48
C LYS A 192 25.19 -30.17 -79.63
N ILE A 193 23.88 -30.05 -79.46
CA ILE A 193 22.87 -30.36 -80.50
C ILE A 193 23.07 -29.45 -81.71
N ASP A 194 23.29 -28.16 -81.51
CA ASP A 194 23.51 -27.20 -82.60
C ASP A 194 24.79 -27.52 -83.39
N ALA A 195 25.87 -27.93 -82.71
CA ALA A 195 27.10 -28.41 -83.34
C ALA A 195 26.94 -29.75 -84.07
N GLU A 196 26.09 -30.65 -83.59
CA GLU A 196 25.73 -31.90 -84.28
C GLU A 196 24.85 -31.64 -85.52
N LEU A 197 23.87 -30.74 -85.40
CA LEU A 197 22.99 -30.33 -86.49
C LEU A 197 23.77 -29.62 -87.60
N SER A 198 24.68 -28.71 -87.25
CA SER A 198 25.56 -28.03 -88.19
C SER A 198 26.46 -29.01 -88.95
N ARG A 199 27.04 -30.01 -88.25
CA ARG A 199 27.81 -31.08 -88.88
C ARG A 199 26.96 -31.95 -89.80
N ALA A 200 25.75 -32.31 -89.39
CA ALA A 200 24.82 -33.08 -90.20
C ALA A 200 24.42 -32.31 -91.48
N SER A 201 24.13 -31.01 -91.36
CA SER A 201 23.82 -30.12 -92.48
C SER A 201 24.99 -30.05 -93.48
N ALA A 202 26.21 -29.80 -92.99
CA ALA A 202 27.40 -29.75 -93.83
C ALA A 202 27.68 -31.09 -94.55
N ASN A 203 27.50 -32.21 -93.85
CA ASN A 203 27.63 -33.54 -94.45
C ASN A 203 26.57 -33.79 -95.54
N LEU A 204 25.35 -33.31 -95.34
CA LEU A 204 24.26 -33.44 -96.29
C LEU A 204 24.50 -32.60 -97.55
N GLU A 205 24.99 -31.37 -97.41
CA GLU A 205 25.43 -30.52 -98.54
C GLU A 205 26.59 -31.15 -99.31
N LEU A 206 27.58 -31.70 -98.60
CA LEU A 206 28.72 -32.39 -99.22
C LEU A 206 28.25 -33.65 -99.97
N PHE A 207 27.35 -34.43 -99.39
CA PHE A 207 26.75 -35.59 -100.04
C PHE A 207 25.95 -35.20 -101.28
N GLN A 208 25.12 -34.16 -101.21
CA GLN A 208 24.38 -33.64 -102.36
C GLN A 208 25.35 -33.22 -103.48
N THR A 209 26.39 -32.47 -103.13
CA THR A 209 27.41 -32.02 -104.10
C THR A 209 28.10 -33.21 -104.77
N LEU A 210 28.57 -34.19 -103.99
CA LEU A 210 29.19 -35.41 -104.52
C LEU A 210 28.21 -36.24 -105.37
N PHE A 211 26.95 -36.33 -104.96
CA PHE A 211 25.90 -37.01 -105.72
C PHE A 211 25.70 -36.35 -107.09
N PHE A 212 25.59 -35.02 -107.16
CA PHE A 212 25.45 -34.31 -108.44
C PHE A 212 26.70 -34.38 -109.32
N VAL A 213 27.91 -34.35 -108.73
CA VAL A 213 29.17 -34.52 -109.47
C VAL A 213 29.27 -35.92 -110.08
N THR A 214 28.98 -36.96 -109.29
CA THR A 214 29.00 -38.35 -109.76
C THR A 214 27.90 -38.62 -110.80
N LEU A 215 26.70 -38.07 -110.62
CA LEU A 215 25.61 -38.14 -111.60
C LEU A 215 25.99 -37.43 -112.91
N SER A 216 26.58 -36.23 -112.83
CA SER A 216 27.07 -35.49 -114.01
C SER A 216 28.16 -36.26 -114.76
N PHE A 217 29.06 -36.91 -114.03
CA PHE A 217 30.09 -37.78 -114.61
C PHE A 217 29.51 -39.03 -115.29
N LEU A 218 28.52 -39.69 -114.66
CA LEU A 218 27.81 -40.84 -115.25
C LEU A 218 27.01 -40.45 -116.50
N VAL A 219 26.28 -39.34 -116.47
CA VAL A 219 25.54 -38.84 -117.64
C VAL A 219 26.50 -38.42 -118.76
N GLY A 220 27.58 -37.70 -118.43
CA GLY A 220 28.60 -37.28 -119.40
C GLY A 220 29.31 -38.46 -120.06
N SER A 221 29.67 -39.49 -119.28
CA SER A 221 30.27 -40.72 -119.81
C SER A 221 29.29 -41.55 -120.65
N ALA A 222 28.01 -41.63 -120.26
CA ALA A 222 26.98 -42.28 -121.07
C ALA A 222 26.74 -41.56 -122.41
N PHE A 223 26.69 -40.23 -122.42
CA PHE A 223 26.63 -39.44 -123.66
C PHE A 223 27.89 -39.62 -124.53
N ALA A 224 29.07 -39.69 -123.93
CA ALA A 224 30.31 -39.97 -124.65
C ALA A 224 30.32 -41.37 -125.31
N LEU A 225 29.71 -42.36 -124.65
CA LEU A 225 29.53 -43.72 -125.19
C LEU A 225 28.50 -43.75 -126.33
N MET A 226 27.38 -43.04 -126.24
CA MET A 226 26.35 -43.02 -127.30
C MET A 226 26.75 -42.20 -128.54
N ARG A 227 27.71 -41.28 -128.44
CA ARG A 227 28.22 -40.51 -129.60
C ARG A 227 29.21 -41.30 -130.46
N ARG A 228 29.72 -42.42 -129.95
CA ARG A 228 30.60 -43.34 -130.69
C ARG A 228 29.79 -44.36 -131.46
#